data_AF-A0A8T0W6D7-F1
#
_entry.id   AF-A0A8T0W6D7-F1
#
_cell.length_a   1.000
_cell.length_b   1.000
_cell.length_c   1.000
_cell.angle_alpha   90.00
_cell.angle_beta   90.00
_cell.angle_gamma   90.00
#
_symmetry.space_group_name_H-M   'P 1'
#
loop_
_entity.id
_entity.type
_entity.pdbx_description
1 polymer ?
#
loop_
_entity_poly.entity_id
_entity_poly.type
_entity_poly.pdbx_seq_one_letter_code
_entity_poly.pdbx_strand_id
1 'polypeptide(L)'
;MRGCSDLGPKIQFYVDFFGSFEKLLSLMKGSNSLLTANLDTVIKPNIALLRQRGLSVRDIAQVCSGDARLLTFNPERLQEILQRAEEFGVPRSSGMFKHVVSALTGTTREKGTARLEFFRRTLGCSKDEVAIAVSKVPVILALSEQSLLRKIQFLVNDVGLEPHYIMERSMLFTHSLEKRLVPRHCVMKILVAKGLLETNVSFYSIARMGEKSFRLRFIDCHKDSVTGLADAYATACGGRMPSDQPNELFPWTCNFSCSSMGNKSYLRCGTPR
;
A
#
# COMPACT_ATOMS: atom_id res chain seq x y z
N MET A 1 -2.20 -6.58 -46.35
CA MET A 1 -3.26 -6.28 -45.38
C MET A 1 -3.53 -7.53 -44.56
N ARG A 2 -3.03 -7.63 -43.31
CA ARG A 2 -3.33 -8.77 -42.42
C ARG A 2 -4.54 -8.37 -41.58
N GLY A 3 -5.59 -9.18 -41.71
CA GLY A 3 -6.98 -8.79 -41.50
C GLY A 3 -7.41 -8.64 -40.05
N CYS A 4 -8.46 -7.84 -39.90
CA CYS A 4 -9.26 -7.59 -38.70
C CYS A 4 -10.08 -8.84 -38.26
N SER A 5 -9.69 -10.05 -38.68
CA SER A 5 -10.51 -11.27 -38.65
C SER A 5 -10.31 -12.16 -37.41
N ASP A 6 -9.44 -11.77 -36.47
CA ASP A 6 -9.04 -12.60 -35.32
C ASP A 6 -9.38 -11.98 -33.95
N LEU A 7 -10.16 -10.89 -33.95
CA LEU A 7 -10.49 -10.17 -32.72
C LEU A 7 -11.68 -10.79 -31.98
N GLY A 8 -12.66 -11.33 -32.70
CA GLY A 8 -13.87 -11.93 -32.11
C GLY A 8 -13.56 -13.11 -31.18
N PRO A 9 -12.88 -14.18 -31.64
CA PRO A 9 -12.50 -15.30 -30.80
C PRO A 9 -11.59 -14.89 -29.63
N LYS A 10 -10.69 -13.92 -29.84
CA LYS A 10 -9.82 -13.39 -28.79
C LYS A 10 -10.60 -12.64 -27.71
N ILE A 11 -11.55 -11.81 -28.09
CA ILE A 11 -12.45 -11.12 -27.15
C ILE A 11 -13.25 -12.15 -26.36
N GLN A 12 -13.85 -13.15 -27.04
CA GLN A 12 -14.62 -14.19 -26.36
C GLN A 12 -13.78 -14.94 -25.32
N PHE A 13 -12.57 -15.34 -25.68
CA PHE A 13 -11.63 -15.96 -24.73
C PHE A 13 -11.43 -15.11 -23.46
N TYR A 14 -11.22 -13.81 -23.61
CA TYR A 14 -11.03 -12.93 -22.45
C TYR A 14 -12.31 -12.70 -21.65
N VAL A 15 -13.47 -12.62 -22.31
CA VAL A 15 -14.77 -12.54 -21.61
C VAL A 15 -14.96 -13.75 -20.73
N ASP A 16 -14.70 -14.95 -21.26
CA ASP A 16 -14.80 -16.20 -20.50
C ASP A 16 -13.77 -16.24 -19.36
N PHE A 17 -12.55 -15.77 -19.62
CA PHE A 17 -11.45 -15.77 -18.65
C PHE A 17 -11.66 -14.80 -17.48
N PHE A 18 -12.07 -13.56 -17.74
CA PHE A 18 -12.32 -12.54 -16.72
C PHE A 18 -13.74 -12.58 -16.16
N GLY A 19 -14.64 -13.31 -16.84
CA GLY A 19 -16.03 -13.55 -16.48
C GLY A 19 -16.99 -12.43 -16.88
N SER A 20 -16.54 -11.36 -17.56
CA SER A 20 -17.44 -10.33 -18.10
C SER A 20 -16.74 -9.43 -19.13
N PHE A 21 -17.52 -8.89 -20.06
CA PHE A 21 -17.04 -7.94 -21.07
C PHE A 21 -16.67 -6.58 -20.46
N GLU A 22 -17.39 -6.13 -19.43
CA GLU A 22 -17.12 -4.89 -18.71
C GLU A 22 -15.75 -4.91 -18.03
N LYS A 23 -15.37 -6.05 -17.43
CA LYS A 23 -14.04 -6.23 -16.86
C LYS A 23 -12.96 -6.15 -17.94
N LEU A 24 -13.15 -6.81 -19.07
CA LEU A 24 -12.23 -6.72 -20.21
C LEU A 24 -12.10 -5.27 -20.72
N LEU A 25 -13.21 -4.57 -20.91
CA LEU A 25 -13.19 -3.15 -21.32
C LEU A 25 -12.42 -2.28 -20.33
N SER A 26 -12.57 -2.52 -19.02
CA SER A 26 -11.85 -1.76 -18.00
C SER A 26 -10.33 -1.93 -18.09
N LEU A 27 -9.86 -3.14 -18.45
CA LEU A 27 -8.45 -3.44 -18.67
C LEU A 27 -7.92 -2.78 -19.94
N MET A 28 -8.71 -2.81 -21.01
CA MET A 28 -8.35 -2.23 -22.30
C MET A 28 -8.21 -0.70 -22.24
N LYS A 29 -8.95 -0.01 -21.36
CA LYS A 29 -8.82 1.44 -21.16
C LYS A 29 -7.41 1.85 -20.71
N GLY A 30 -6.71 0.99 -19.98
CA GLY A 30 -5.35 1.27 -19.49
C GLY A 30 -4.23 0.75 -20.39
N SER A 31 -4.49 -0.29 -21.19
CA SER A 31 -3.50 -0.88 -22.11
C SER A 31 -4.15 -1.75 -23.19
N ASN A 32 -3.74 -1.52 -24.44
CA ASN A 32 -4.14 -2.38 -25.57
C ASN A 32 -3.29 -3.66 -25.69
N SER A 33 -2.37 -3.91 -24.76
CA SER A 33 -1.41 -5.03 -24.84
C SER A 33 -2.07 -6.40 -24.92
N LEU A 34 -3.24 -6.59 -24.32
CA LEU A 34 -4.01 -7.84 -24.42
C LEU A 34 -4.51 -8.14 -25.83
N LEU A 35 -4.87 -7.09 -26.59
CA LEU A 35 -5.37 -7.25 -27.95
C LEU A 35 -4.23 -7.46 -28.95
N THR A 36 -3.10 -6.79 -28.71
CA THR A 36 -1.93 -6.89 -29.59
C THR A 36 -1.11 -8.15 -29.35
N ALA A 37 -1.09 -8.69 -28.13
CA ALA A 37 -0.43 -9.95 -27.83
C ALA A 37 -1.07 -11.13 -28.59
N ASN A 38 -0.23 -12.07 -29.01
CA ASN A 38 -0.69 -13.30 -29.65
C ASN A 38 -1.32 -14.23 -28.60
N LEU A 39 -2.56 -14.67 -28.86
CA LEU A 39 -3.31 -15.48 -27.91
C LEU A 39 -2.68 -16.86 -27.68
N ASP A 40 -2.22 -17.51 -28.75
CA ASP A 40 -1.73 -18.90 -28.72
C ASP A 40 -0.27 -19.01 -28.33
N THR A 41 0.56 -18.02 -28.69
CA THR A 41 2.01 -18.07 -28.46
C THR A 41 2.47 -17.27 -27.24
N VAL A 42 1.65 -16.38 -26.68
CA VAL A 42 2.00 -15.57 -25.50
C VAL A 42 1.01 -15.80 -24.36
N ILE A 43 -0.26 -15.48 -24.58
CA ILE A 43 -1.27 -15.43 -23.51
C ILE A 43 -1.54 -16.82 -22.91
N LYS A 44 -1.90 -17.80 -23.75
CA LYS A 44 -2.19 -19.18 -23.29
C LYS A 44 -0.98 -19.84 -22.64
N PRO A 45 0.25 -19.76 -23.20
CA PRO A 45 1.46 -20.26 -22.54
C PRO A 45 1.74 -19.60 -21.18
N ASN A 46 1.56 -18.28 -21.07
CA ASN A 46 1.74 -17.58 -19.80
C ASN A 46 0.71 -18.02 -18.75
N ILE A 47 -0.56 -18.18 -19.13
CA ILE A 47 -1.59 -18.75 -18.25
C ILE A 47 -1.22 -20.17 -17.81
N ALA A 48 -0.74 -21.01 -18.73
CA ALA A 48 -0.30 -22.37 -18.43
C ALA A 48 0.87 -22.38 -17.43
N LEU A 49 1.87 -21.51 -17.62
CA LEU A 49 3.02 -21.37 -16.72
C LEU A 49 2.59 -20.91 -15.31
N LEU A 50 1.71 -19.90 -15.22
CA LEU A 50 1.15 -19.45 -13.94
C LEU A 50 0.41 -20.58 -13.22
N ARG A 51 -0.38 -21.38 -13.96
CA ARG A 51 -1.07 -22.56 -13.42
C ARG A 51 -0.11 -23.63 -12.93
N GLN A 52 0.96 -23.90 -13.69
CA GLN A 52 2.01 -24.84 -13.27
C GLN A 52 2.69 -24.39 -11.97
N ARG A 53 2.76 -23.08 -11.71
CA ARG A 53 3.28 -22.50 -10.46
C ARG A 53 2.23 -22.36 -9.36
N GLY A 54 1.06 -23.00 -9.51
CA GLY A 54 0.07 -23.14 -8.43
C GLY A 54 -1.02 -22.07 -8.40
N LEU A 55 -1.04 -21.14 -9.37
CA LEU A 55 -2.11 -20.13 -9.45
C LEU A 55 -3.33 -20.71 -10.16
N SER A 56 -4.49 -20.67 -9.51
CA SER A 56 -5.74 -21.06 -10.18
C SER A 56 -6.11 -20.06 -11.28
N VAL A 57 -6.97 -20.45 -12.22
CA VAL A 57 -7.53 -19.52 -13.23
C VAL A 57 -8.19 -18.31 -12.56
N ARG A 58 -8.89 -18.55 -11.44
CA ARG A 58 -9.49 -17.49 -10.62
C ARG A 58 -8.45 -16.55 -10.02
N ASP A 59 -7.34 -17.06 -9.50
CA ASP A 59 -6.27 -16.23 -8.94
C ASP A 59 -5.62 -15.36 -10.03
N ILE A 60 -5.35 -15.95 -11.20
CA ILE A 60 -4.77 -15.24 -12.35
C ILE A 60 -5.72 -14.14 -12.80
N ALA A 61 -7.00 -14.44 -12.99
CA ALA A 61 -8.01 -13.45 -13.35
C ALA A 61 -8.08 -12.32 -12.30
N GLN A 62 -8.02 -12.66 -11.00
CA GLN A 62 -8.06 -11.68 -9.92
C GLN A 62 -6.85 -10.73 -9.93
N VAL A 63 -5.62 -11.25 -10.05
CA VAL A 63 -4.43 -10.39 -10.10
C VAL A 63 -4.37 -9.56 -11.38
N CYS A 64 -4.90 -10.11 -12.48
CA CYS A 64 -4.94 -9.42 -13.77
C CYS A 64 -6.17 -8.50 -13.94
N SER A 65 -7.04 -8.35 -12.93
CA SER A 65 -8.30 -7.58 -13.05
C SER A 65 -8.10 -6.06 -13.10
N GLY A 66 -6.96 -5.55 -12.62
CA GLY A 66 -6.60 -4.12 -12.75
C GLY A 66 -5.43 -3.86 -13.68
N ASP A 67 -4.63 -4.88 -13.98
CA ASP A 67 -3.44 -4.79 -14.82
C ASP A 67 -3.09 -6.18 -15.38
N ALA A 68 -3.26 -6.34 -16.69
CA ALA A 68 -3.07 -7.63 -17.34
C ALA A 68 -1.66 -7.84 -17.91
N ARG A 69 -0.67 -7.01 -17.53
CA ARG A 69 0.73 -7.15 -17.96
C ARG A 69 1.32 -8.53 -17.69
N LEU A 70 0.87 -9.19 -16.62
CA LEU A 70 1.30 -10.54 -16.27
C LEU A 70 1.03 -11.56 -17.39
N LEU A 71 -0.04 -11.35 -18.17
CA LEU A 71 -0.41 -12.24 -19.28
C LEU A 71 0.38 -11.94 -20.56
N THR A 72 0.92 -10.73 -20.70
CA THR A 72 1.55 -10.24 -21.94
C THR A 72 3.07 -10.18 -21.88
N PHE A 73 3.69 -10.50 -20.74
CA PHE A 73 5.15 -10.61 -20.64
C PHE A 73 5.71 -11.70 -21.55
N ASN A 74 6.98 -11.54 -21.91
CA ASN A 74 7.72 -12.68 -22.46
C ASN A 74 7.85 -13.79 -21.39
N PRO A 75 7.94 -15.06 -21.78
CA PRO A 75 7.98 -16.18 -20.82
C PRO A 75 9.16 -16.13 -19.85
N GLU A 76 10.33 -15.66 -20.30
CA GLU A 76 11.54 -15.55 -19.47
C GLU A 76 11.34 -14.58 -18.30
N ARG A 77 10.78 -13.40 -18.57
CA ARG A 77 10.46 -12.42 -17.52
C ARG A 77 9.39 -12.94 -16.57
N LEU A 78 8.39 -13.66 -17.08
CA LEU A 78 7.37 -14.27 -16.24
C LEU A 78 7.99 -15.32 -15.30
N GLN A 79 8.89 -16.16 -15.81
CA GLN A 79 9.61 -17.14 -15.04
C GLN A 79 10.51 -16.48 -13.97
N GLU A 80 11.19 -15.38 -14.32
CA GLU A 80 11.99 -14.58 -13.40
C GLU A 80 11.17 -14.04 -12.22
N ILE A 81 9.98 -13.49 -12.49
CA ILE A 81 9.05 -13.00 -11.47
C ILE A 81 8.59 -14.13 -10.55
N LEU A 82 8.25 -15.29 -11.13
CA LEU A 82 7.79 -16.45 -10.36
C LEU A 82 8.91 -17.01 -9.47
N GLN A 83 10.15 -17.04 -9.97
CA GLN A 83 11.31 -17.43 -9.17
C GLN A 83 11.56 -16.46 -8.01
N ARG A 84 11.45 -15.15 -8.25
CA ARG A 84 11.57 -14.13 -7.19
C ARG A 84 10.47 -14.23 -6.15
N ALA A 85 9.24 -14.57 -6.55
CA ALA A 85 8.15 -14.74 -5.60
C ALA A 85 8.46 -15.89 -4.60
N GLU A 86 9.15 -16.93 -5.06
CA GLU A 86 9.58 -18.06 -4.23
C GLU A 86 10.71 -17.68 -3.25
N GLU A 87 11.57 -16.71 -3.60
CA GLU A 87 12.62 -16.19 -2.71
C GLU A 87 12.06 -15.57 -1.41
N PHE A 88 10.79 -15.14 -1.38
CA PHE A 88 10.13 -14.59 -0.19
C PHE A 88 9.51 -15.65 0.74
N GLY A 89 9.70 -16.95 0.45
CA GLY A 89 9.25 -18.04 1.31
C GLY A 89 7.73 -18.20 1.42
N VAL A 90 6.95 -17.61 0.51
CA VAL A 90 5.50 -17.78 0.48
C VAL A 90 5.14 -19.09 -0.24
N PRO A 91 4.42 -20.03 0.41
CA PRO A 91 3.98 -21.25 -0.26
C PRO A 91 3.09 -20.96 -1.46
N ARG A 92 3.28 -21.68 -2.58
CA ARG A 92 2.47 -21.52 -3.81
C ARG A 92 0.97 -21.73 -3.59
N SER A 93 0.59 -22.56 -2.61
CA SER A 93 -0.80 -22.80 -2.22
C SER A 93 -1.42 -21.65 -1.40
N SER A 94 -0.61 -20.73 -0.89
CA SER A 94 -1.09 -19.58 -0.13
C SER A 94 -1.76 -18.57 -1.05
N GLY A 95 -2.93 -18.08 -0.66
CA GLY A 95 -3.58 -16.95 -1.33
C GLY A 95 -2.70 -15.69 -1.37
N MET A 96 -1.64 -15.61 -0.56
CA MET A 96 -0.67 -14.51 -0.60
C MET A 96 0.29 -14.59 -1.78
N PHE A 97 0.56 -15.79 -2.32
CA PHE A 97 1.52 -15.98 -3.41
C PHE A 97 1.17 -15.13 -4.63
N LYS A 98 -0.12 -15.09 -5.00
CA LYS A 98 -0.61 -14.25 -6.11
C LYS A 98 -0.37 -12.76 -5.88
N HIS A 99 -0.43 -12.30 -4.63
CA HIS A 99 -0.18 -10.89 -4.29
C HIS A 99 1.31 -10.55 -4.37
N VAL A 100 2.20 -11.48 -4.00
CA VAL A 100 3.66 -11.32 -4.20
C VAL A 100 3.98 -11.25 -5.69
N VAL A 101 3.49 -12.21 -6.48
CA VAL A 101 3.65 -12.21 -7.95
C VAL A 101 3.14 -10.89 -8.53
N SER A 102 1.94 -10.46 -8.13
CA SER A 102 1.35 -9.19 -8.57
C SER A 102 2.19 -7.97 -8.23
N ALA A 103 2.83 -7.90 -7.05
CA ALA A 103 3.68 -6.76 -6.68
C ALA A 103 4.99 -6.72 -7.49
N LEU A 104 5.49 -7.89 -7.87
CA LEU A 104 6.72 -8.03 -8.65
C LEU A 104 6.53 -7.69 -10.13
N THR A 105 5.30 -7.74 -10.67
CA THR A 105 5.05 -7.36 -12.08
C THR A 105 5.47 -5.92 -12.40
N GLY A 106 5.25 -5.01 -11.46
CA GLY A 106 5.61 -3.61 -11.54
C GLY A 106 7.05 -3.29 -11.11
N THR A 107 7.80 -4.28 -10.64
CA THR A 107 9.06 -4.07 -9.92
C THR A 107 10.18 -4.91 -10.52
N THR A 108 11.17 -4.25 -11.14
CA THR A 108 12.37 -4.95 -11.65
C THR A 108 13.18 -5.56 -10.52
N ARG A 109 14.13 -6.46 -10.82
CA ARG A 109 15.00 -7.07 -9.81
C ARG A 109 15.78 -6.00 -9.05
N GLU A 110 16.37 -5.06 -9.78
CA GLU A 110 17.17 -3.96 -9.25
C GLU A 110 16.35 -3.08 -8.31
N LYS A 111 15.15 -2.67 -8.74
CA LYS A 111 14.23 -1.86 -7.91
C LYS A 111 13.79 -2.61 -6.66
N GLY A 112 13.51 -3.91 -6.77
CA GLY A 112 13.15 -4.75 -5.65
C GLY A 112 14.29 -4.84 -4.63
N THR A 113 15.50 -5.17 -5.09
CA THR A 113 16.69 -5.26 -4.23
C THR A 113 17.01 -3.92 -3.56
N ALA A 114 16.98 -2.82 -4.31
CA ALA A 114 17.16 -1.48 -3.76
C ALA A 114 16.13 -1.19 -2.66
N ARG A 115 14.87 -1.62 -2.86
CA ARG A 115 13.82 -1.45 -1.87
C ARG A 115 14.03 -2.24 -0.60
N LEU A 116 14.47 -3.49 -0.72
CA LEU A 116 14.80 -4.32 0.45
C LEU A 116 15.95 -3.68 1.25
N GLU A 117 16.98 -3.18 0.56
CA GLU A 117 18.11 -2.51 1.18
C GLU A 117 17.72 -1.17 1.83
N PHE A 118 16.81 -0.41 1.21
CA PHE A 118 16.25 0.80 1.81
C PHE A 118 15.62 0.51 3.18
N PHE A 119 14.79 -0.53 3.29
CA PHE A 119 14.17 -0.92 4.55
C PHE A 119 15.22 -1.33 5.59
N ARG A 120 16.19 -2.16 5.19
CA ARG A 120 17.30 -2.60 6.03
C ARG A 120 18.06 -1.43 6.64
N ARG A 121 18.42 -0.44 5.80
CA ARG A 121 19.21 0.73 6.22
C ARG A 121 18.42 1.72 7.06
N THR A 122 17.15 1.95 6.72
CA THR A 122 16.35 3.01 7.36
C THR A 122 15.76 2.56 8.68
N LEU A 123 15.42 1.27 8.82
CA LEU A 123 14.80 0.72 10.02
C LEU A 123 15.73 -0.19 10.83
N GLY A 124 16.97 -0.42 10.36
CA GLY A 124 17.96 -1.24 11.05
C GLY A 124 17.60 -2.74 11.11
N CYS A 125 16.66 -3.20 10.29
CA CYS A 125 16.22 -4.59 10.28
C CYS A 125 17.21 -5.51 9.54
N SER A 126 17.13 -6.80 9.81
CA SER A 126 17.78 -7.88 9.07
C SER A 126 17.12 -8.14 7.71
N LYS A 127 17.80 -8.88 6.83
CA LYS A 127 17.23 -9.28 5.53
C LYS A 127 15.97 -10.15 5.69
N ASP A 128 15.97 -11.03 6.68
CA ASP A 128 14.87 -11.97 6.91
C ASP A 128 13.61 -11.23 7.42
N GLU A 129 13.77 -10.25 8.31
CA GLU A 129 12.64 -9.42 8.76
C GLU A 129 11.99 -8.67 7.60
N VAL A 130 12.78 -8.12 6.68
CA VAL A 130 12.25 -7.45 5.48
C VAL A 130 11.56 -8.45 4.56
N ALA A 131 12.15 -9.64 4.35
CA ALA A 131 11.53 -10.69 3.54
C ALA A 131 10.18 -11.14 4.13
N ILE A 132 10.09 -11.30 5.46
CA ILE A 132 8.84 -11.60 6.17
C ILE A 132 7.82 -10.47 6.04
N ALA A 133 8.25 -9.21 6.08
CA ALA A 133 7.35 -8.08 5.90
C ALA A 133 6.77 -8.02 4.48
N VAL A 134 7.60 -8.30 3.46
CA VAL A 134 7.18 -8.37 2.06
C VAL A 134 6.28 -9.58 1.82
N SER A 135 6.57 -10.72 2.44
CA SER A 135 5.75 -11.93 2.30
C SER A 135 4.34 -11.73 2.86
N LYS A 136 4.17 -10.84 3.84
CA LYS A 136 2.85 -10.45 4.40
C LYS A 136 2.19 -9.29 3.66
N VAL A 137 2.99 -8.33 3.17
CA VAL A 137 2.50 -7.08 2.58
C VAL A 137 3.30 -6.72 1.32
N PRO A 138 3.17 -7.48 0.23
CA PRO A 138 4.08 -7.37 -0.93
C PRO A 138 3.98 -6.02 -1.65
N VAL A 139 2.85 -5.33 -1.53
CA VAL A 139 2.63 -4.00 -2.12
C VAL A 139 3.64 -2.95 -1.63
N ILE A 140 4.30 -3.15 -0.49
CA ILE A 140 5.33 -2.21 0.00
C ILE A 140 6.53 -2.09 -0.96
N LEU A 141 6.76 -3.09 -1.83
CA LEU A 141 7.78 -3.03 -2.87
C LEU A 141 7.47 -1.99 -3.96
N ALA A 142 6.18 -1.73 -4.20
CA ALA A 142 5.73 -0.82 -5.26
C ALA A 142 5.65 0.65 -4.83
N LEU A 143 5.77 0.93 -3.53
CA LEU A 143 5.75 2.31 -3.02
C LEU A 143 7.00 3.06 -3.49
N SER A 144 7.08 4.39 -3.36
CA SER A 144 8.33 5.14 -3.59
C SER A 144 9.14 5.27 -2.30
N GLU A 145 10.47 5.32 -2.39
CA GLU A 145 11.33 5.51 -1.20
C GLU A 145 11.02 6.83 -0.49
N GLN A 146 10.74 7.90 -1.25
CA GLN A 146 10.33 9.18 -0.70
C GLN A 146 9.01 9.07 0.09
N SER A 147 8.04 8.29 -0.38
CA SER A 147 6.78 8.08 0.35
C SER A 147 7.02 7.25 1.62
N LEU A 148 7.82 6.19 1.53
CA LEU A 148 8.17 5.37 2.68
C LEU A 148 8.94 6.15 3.73
N LEU A 149 9.93 6.96 3.34
CA LEU A 149 10.74 7.74 4.25
C LEU A 149 9.88 8.72 5.06
N ARG A 150 8.95 9.43 4.41
CA ARG A 150 8.01 10.33 5.10
C ARG A 150 7.14 9.57 6.11
N LYS A 151 6.68 8.36 5.77
CA LYS A 151 5.91 7.51 6.68
C LYS A 151 6.76 7.01 7.86
N ILE A 152 7.99 6.58 7.60
CA ILE A 152 8.91 6.11 8.64
C ILE A 152 9.22 7.25 9.61
N GLN A 153 9.56 8.44 9.09
CA GLN A 153 9.83 9.62 9.92
C GLN A 153 8.64 9.96 10.82
N PHE A 154 7.42 9.97 10.27
CA PHE A 154 6.22 10.20 11.07
C PHE A 154 6.01 9.12 12.15
N LEU A 155 6.12 7.85 11.78
CA LEU A 155 5.89 6.73 12.71
C LEU A 155 6.93 6.69 13.83
N VAL A 156 8.18 7.03 13.55
CA VAL A 156 9.25 7.05 14.56
C VAL A 156 9.20 8.33 15.39
N ASN A 157 9.18 9.51 14.77
CA ASN A 157 9.41 10.77 15.45
C ASN A 157 8.14 11.33 16.12
N ASP A 158 6.98 11.21 15.45
CA ASP A 158 5.73 11.79 15.93
C ASP A 158 4.92 10.78 16.74
N VAL A 159 4.82 9.55 16.24
CA VAL A 159 4.07 8.47 16.92
C VAL A 159 4.91 7.79 18.00
N GLY A 160 6.25 7.77 17.87
CA GLY A 160 7.13 7.13 18.84
C GLY A 160 7.20 5.61 18.71
N LEU A 161 7.01 5.05 17.50
CA LEU A 161 7.10 3.61 17.27
C LEU A 161 8.53 3.17 17.00
N GLU A 162 8.91 2.04 17.61
CA GLU A 162 10.21 1.41 17.36
C GLU A 162 10.33 0.89 15.92
N PRO A 163 11.51 1.04 15.27
CA PRO A 163 11.72 0.61 13.89
C PRO A 163 11.36 -0.85 13.60
N HIS A 164 11.73 -1.78 14.49
CA HIS A 164 11.37 -3.19 14.37
C HIS A 164 9.84 -3.38 14.43
N TYR A 165 9.15 -2.67 15.33
CA TYR A 165 7.69 -2.75 15.43
C TYR A 165 7.01 -2.27 14.14
N ILE A 166 7.53 -1.20 13.53
CA ILE A 166 7.04 -0.68 12.25
C ILE A 166 7.20 -1.75 11.15
N MET A 167 8.35 -2.43 11.08
CA MET A 167 8.59 -3.48 10.09
C MET A 167 7.63 -4.67 10.26
N GLU A 168 7.45 -5.14 11.50
CA GLU A 168 6.51 -6.22 11.82
C GLU A 168 5.05 -5.85 11.47
N ARG A 169 4.76 -4.55 11.47
CA ARG A 169 3.46 -3.95 11.16
C ARG A 169 3.47 -3.18 9.83
N SER A 170 4.19 -3.70 8.84
CA SER A 170 4.38 -3.09 7.50
C SER A 170 3.10 -2.67 6.77
N MET A 171 1.93 -3.20 7.16
CA MET A 171 0.61 -2.71 6.73
C MET A 171 0.43 -1.20 6.95
N LEU A 172 1.10 -0.59 7.93
CA LEU A 172 1.10 0.87 8.14
C LEU A 172 1.52 1.63 6.88
N PHE A 173 2.46 1.08 6.10
CA PHE A 173 2.92 1.70 4.85
C PHE A 173 1.86 1.71 3.75
N THR A 174 0.81 0.90 3.85
CA THR A 174 -0.28 0.86 2.86
C THR A 174 -1.30 1.98 3.06
N HIS A 175 -1.32 2.63 4.23
CA HIS A 175 -2.24 3.71 4.53
C HIS A 175 -1.70 5.05 4.04
N SER A 176 -2.59 5.96 3.64
CA SER A 176 -2.21 7.34 3.32
C SER A 176 -1.68 8.02 4.58
N LEU A 177 -0.52 8.67 4.44
CA LEU A 177 0.07 9.43 5.53
C LEU A 177 -0.85 10.58 5.90
N GLU A 178 -1.21 11.38 4.91
CA GLU A 178 -1.92 12.65 5.05
C GLU A 178 -3.41 12.45 5.34
N LYS A 179 -4.05 11.41 4.75
CA LYS A 179 -5.50 11.21 4.87
C LYS A 179 -5.90 10.27 5.99
N ARG A 180 -4.96 9.50 6.55
CA ARG A 180 -5.27 8.47 7.55
C ARG A 180 -4.30 8.45 8.73
N LEU A 181 -3.00 8.31 8.51
CA LEU A 181 -2.06 8.13 9.62
C LEU A 181 -2.00 9.40 10.49
N VAL A 182 -1.76 10.57 9.88
CA VAL A 182 -1.66 11.85 10.61
C VAL A 182 -3.01 12.21 11.26
N PRO A 183 -4.16 12.25 10.55
CA PRO A 183 -5.43 12.65 11.16
C PRO A 183 -5.82 11.77 12.35
N ARG A 184 -5.58 10.46 12.28
CA ARG A 184 -5.91 9.55 13.38
C ARG A 184 -4.95 9.66 14.56
N HIS A 185 -3.68 9.96 14.32
CA HIS A 185 -2.74 10.25 15.39
C HIS A 185 -3.12 11.55 16.12
N CYS A 186 -3.54 12.58 15.38
CA CYS A 186 -4.04 13.82 15.95
C CYS A 186 -5.26 13.59 16.86
N VAL A 187 -6.26 12.84 16.39
CA VAL A 187 -7.43 12.46 17.20
C VAL A 187 -6.97 11.72 18.47
N MET A 188 -6.08 10.74 18.34
CA MET A 188 -5.54 10.00 19.48
C MET A 188 -4.89 10.94 20.51
N LYS A 189 -4.05 11.89 20.08
CA LYS A 189 -3.41 12.87 20.97
C LYS A 189 -4.42 13.76 21.69
N ILE A 190 -5.47 14.23 21.00
CA ILE A 190 -6.52 15.05 21.60
C ILE A 190 -7.26 14.27 22.69
N LEU A 191 -7.67 13.04 22.39
CA LEU A 191 -8.41 12.22 23.34
C LEU A 191 -7.57 11.86 24.57
N VAL A 192 -6.29 11.54 24.39
CA VAL A 192 -5.35 11.31 25.50
C VAL A 192 -5.20 12.57 26.35
N ALA A 193 -5.01 13.74 25.73
CA ALA A 193 -4.87 15.01 26.46
C ALA A 193 -6.13 15.40 27.25
N LYS A 194 -7.31 14.97 26.78
CA LYS A 194 -8.60 15.17 27.46
C LYS A 194 -8.93 14.07 28.48
N GLY A 195 -8.05 13.07 28.66
CA GLY A 195 -8.30 11.92 29.55
C GLY A 195 -9.39 10.97 29.05
N LEU A 196 -9.75 11.03 27.77
CA LEU A 196 -10.80 10.22 27.14
C LEU A 196 -10.25 8.96 26.45
N LEU A 197 -8.93 8.79 26.42
CA LEU A 197 -8.25 7.63 25.86
C LEU A 197 -7.00 7.29 26.69
N GLU A 198 -6.79 6.00 26.96
CA GLU A 198 -5.59 5.53 27.65
C GLU A 198 -4.32 5.74 26.78
N THR A 199 -3.18 5.95 27.43
CA THR A 199 -1.89 6.19 26.77
C THR A 199 -1.27 4.95 26.12
N ASN A 200 -1.70 3.75 26.54
CA ASN A 200 -1.21 2.45 26.05
C ASN A 200 -1.92 1.95 24.78
N VAL A 201 -2.89 2.70 24.24
CA VAL A 201 -3.69 2.25 23.09
C VAL A 201 -2.81 2.16 21.85
N SER A 202 -2.81 0.98 21.21
CA SER A 202 -1.99 0.72 20.04
C SER A 202 -2.38 1.59 18.84
N PHE A 203 -1.47 2.46 18.40
CA PHE A 203 -1.65 3.24 17.17
C PHE A 203 -1.87 2.36 15.94
N TYR A 204 -1.20 1.20 15.85
CA TYR A 204 -1.42 0.25 14.75
C TYR A 204 -2.90 -0.19 14.63
N SER A 205 -3.53 -0.51 15.76
CA SER A 205 -4.94 -0.91 15.80
C SER A 205 -5.87 0.20 15.33
N ILE A 206 -5.58 1.45 15.71
CA ILE A 206 -6.32 2.64 15.28
C ILE A 206 -6.12 2.89 13.78
N ALA A 207 -4.88 2.83 13.29
CA ALA A 207 -4.54 3.07 11.90
C ALA A 207 -5.19 2.04 10.96
N ARG A 208 -5.25 0.77 11.38
CA ARG A 208 -5.84 -0.34 10.60
C ARG A 208 -7.37 -0.26 10.51
N MET A 209 -8.02 0.42 11.44
CA MET A 209 -9.48 0.41 11.58
C MET A 209 -10.20 0.95 10.34
N GLY A 210 -11.34 0.35 9.97
CA GLY A 210 -12.22 0.89 8.93
C GLY A 210 -12.75 2.27 9.31
N GLU A 211 -13.03 3.12 8.32
CA GLU A 211 -13.42 4.53 8.56
C GLU A 211 -14.67 4.67 9.42
N LYS A 212 -15.71 3.88 9.11
CA LYS A 212 -16.96 3.85 9.88
C LYS A 212 -16.72 3.49 11.34
N SER A 213 -15.95 2.44 11.59
CA SER A 213 -15.63 1.98 12.95
C SER A 213 -14.76 2.99 13.71
N PHE A 214 -13.81 3.63 13.02
CA PHE A 214 -12.96 4.66 13.61
C PHE A 214 -13.78 5.87 14.06
N ARG A 215 -14.64 6.40 13.17
CA ARG A 215 -15.53 7.51 13.49
C ARG A 215 -16.43 7.20 14.69
N LEU A 216 -17.10 6.06 14.67
CA LEU A 216 -18.00 5.67 15.76
C LEU A 216 -17.27 5.62 17.12
N ARG A 217 -16.06 5.04 17.14
CA ARG A 217 -15.31 4.74 18.37
C ARG A 217 -14.43 5.87 18.89
N PHE A 218 -14.02 6.81 18.05
CA PHE A 218 -13.04 7.85 18.44
C PHE A 218 -13.52 9.27 18.13
N ILE A 219 -14.65 9.43 17.43
CA ILE A 219 -15.21 10.74 17.11
C ILE A 219 -16.61 10.86 17.67
N ASP A 220 -17.54 10.03 17.21
CA ASP A 220 -18.97 10.19 17.51
C ASP A 220 -19.26 9.97 19.00
N CYS A 221 -18.57 9.02 19.65
CA CYS A 221 -18.69 8.77 21.09
C CYS A 221 -18.13 9.90 21.98
N HIS A 222 -17.39 10.86 21.40
CA HIS A 222 -16.81 11.99 22.12
C HIS A 222 -17.35 13.34 21.61
N LYS A 223 -18.41 13.32 20.77
CA LYS A 223 -18.96 14.54 20.14
C LYS A 223 -19.39 15.60 21.17
N ASP A 224 -19.92 15.16 22.32
CA ASP A 224 -20.41 16.04 23.38
C ASP A 224 -19.30 16.44 24.36
N SER A 225 -18.17 15.71 24.37
CA SER A 225 -17.02 15.96 25.24
C SER A 225 -15.91 16.79 24.57
N VAL A 226 -15.82 16.74 23.24
CA VAL A 226 -14.80 17.44 22.44
C VAL A 226 -15.46 18.12 21.25
N THR A 227 -15.95 19.34 21.47
CA THR A 227 -16.54 20.19 20.44
C THR A 227 -15.58 20.39 19.26
N GLY A 228 -16.06 20.22 18.03
CA GLY A 228 -15.27 20.42 16.81
C GLY A 228 -14.34 19.27 16.41
N LEU A 229 -14.26 18.17 17.17
CA LEU A 229 -13.38 17.03 16.84
C LEU A 229 -13.69 16.41 15.47
N ALA A 230 -14.96 16.27 15.12
CA ALA A 230 -15.39 15.72 13.84
C ALA A 230 -14.98 16.60 12.66
N ASP A 231 -15.13 17.92 12.80
CA ASP A 231 -14.78 18.90 11.76
C ASP A 231 -13.26 19.01 11.60
N ALA A 232 -12.53 19.01 12.72
CA ALA A 232 -11.08 18.99 12.72
C ALA A 232 -10.53 17.74 12.03
N TYR A 233 -11.08 16.57 12.33
CA TYR A 233 -10.70 15.32 11.66
C TYR A 233 -11.04 15.34 10.15
N ALA A 234 -12.25 15.80 9.78
CA ALA A 234 -12.64 15.91 8.38
C ALA A 234 -11.72 16.86 7.59
N THR A 235 -11.34 17.98 8.20
CA THR A 235 -10.43 18.98 7.64
C THR A 235 -9.03 18.39 7.43
N ALA A 236 -8.49 17.70 8.44
CA ALA A 236 -7.21 17.01 8.36
C ALA A 236 -7.19 15.91 7.28
N CYS A 237 -8.26 15.10 7.18
CA CYS A 237 -8.41 14.12 6.10
C CYS A 237 -8.45 14.74 4.69
N GLY A 238 -8.88 16.01 4.58
CA GLY A 238 -8.87 16.79 3.35
C GLY A 238 -7.48 17.29 2.92
N GLY A 239 -6.44 17.05 3.71
CA GLY A 239 -5.08 17.52 3.43
C GLY A 239 -4.84 18.98 3.81
N ARG A 240 -5.80 19.61 4.49
CA ARG A 240 -5.65 20.92 5.14
C ARG A 240 -5.41 20.64 6.62
N MET A 241 -4.15 20.68 7.06
CA MET A 241 -3.90 20.75 8.50
C MET A 241 -4.41 22.13 8.96
N PRO A 242 -5.20 22.22 10.03
CA PRO A 242 -5.71 23.50 10.49
C PRO A 242 -4.54 24.32 11.08
N SER A 243 -3.93 25.14 10.25
CA SER A 243 -3.03 26.22 10.69
C SER A 243 -3.80 27.43 11.24
N ASP A 244 -5.11 27.48 11.02
CA ASP A 244 -5.93 28.70 11.24
C ASP A 244 -7.14 28.50 12.18
N GLN A 245 -7.20 27.43 12.98
CA GLN A 245 -8.21 27.31 14.04
C GLN A 245 -7.65 27.82 15.39
N PRO A 246 -8.48 28.45 16.25
CA PRO A 246 -8.03 28.95 17.54
C PRO A 246 -7.32 27.85 18.33
N ASN A 247 -6.19 28.20 18.94
CA ASN A 247 -5.20 27.39 19.68
C ASN A 247 -5.73 26.36 20.71
N GLU A 248 -7.04 26.22 20.90
CA GLU A 248 -7.65 25.43 21.98
C GLU A 248 -7.76 23.93 21.67
N LEU A 249 -7.85 23.53 20.40
CA LEU A 249 -7.99 22.10 20.01
C LEU A 249 -6.65 21.45 19.65
N PHE A 250 -5.67 22.23 19.22
CA PHE A 250 -4.37 21.74 18.76
C PHE A 250 -3.23 22.56 19.40
N PRO A 251 -2.86 22.32 20.67
CA PRO A 251 -1.68 22.94 21.27
C PRO A 251 -0.36 22.47 20.63
N TRP A 252 -0.41 21.54 19.67
CA TRP A 252 0.71 21.01 18.92
C TRP A 252 0.51 21.29 17.44
N THR A 253 1.20 22.30 16.90
CA THR A 253 1.31 22.46 15.44
C THR A 253 2.20 21.36 14.89
N CYS A 254 1.62 20.37 14.20
CA CYS A 254 2.37 19.46 13.34
C CYS A 254 2.79 20.26 12.09
N ASN A 255 3.86 21.05 12.21
CA ASN A 255 4.46 21.74 11.07
C ASN A 255 5.15 20.72 10.17
N PHE A 256 4.43 20.18 9.19
CA PHE A 256 5.04 19.51 8.04
C PHE A 256 5.60 20.58 7.10
N SER A 257 6.76 21.15 7.43
CA SER A 257 7.52 21.91 6.44
C SER A 257 8.23 20.93 5.50
N CYS A 258 7.85 20.96 4.23
CA CYS A 258 8.60 20.29 3.16
C CYS A 258 9.91 21.07 2.95
N SER A 259 10.97 20.73 3.68
CA SER A 259 12.29 21.32 3.47
C SER A 259 13.12 20.40 2.60
N SER A 260 13.50 20.91 1.43
CA SER A 260 14.50 20.34 0.53
C SER A 260 15.81 20.07 1.26
N MET A 261 16.44 18.94 0.91
CA MET A 261 17.72 18.44 1.41
C MET A 261 18.78 19.52 1.65
N GLY A 262 19.41 19.50 2.84
CA GLY A 262 20.68 20.20 3.06
C GLY A 262 20.92 20.59 4.51
N ASN A 263 21.71 19.76 5.22
CA ASN A 263 22.36 20.00 6.51
C ASN A 263 21.52 20.11 7.79
N LYS A 264 21.94 19.27 8.75
CA LYS A 264 21.47 19.08 10.14
C LYS A 264 20.81 20.30 10.79
N SER A 265 19.59 20.12 11.26
CA SER A 265 19.08 20.69 12.53
C SER A 265 17.86 19.90 12.98
N TYR A 266 17.86 19.48 14.25
CA TYR A 266 16.79 18.73 14.89
C TYR A 266 15.68 19.69 15.31
N LEU A 267 14.43 19.42 14.90
CA LEU A 267 13.24 20.09 15.44
C LEU A 267 12.68 19.24 16.59
N ARG A 268 12.84 19.73 17.82
CA ARG A 268 12.13 19.21 19.00
C ARG A 268 10.72 19.79 19.03
N CYS A 269 9.72 18.96 19.35
CA CYS A 269 8.44 19.45 19.85
C CYS A 269 8.69 20.21 21.16
N GLY A 270 8.39 21.52 21.18
CA GLY A 270 8.44 22.31 22.41
C GLY A 270 7.29 21.95 23.33
N THR A 271 7.56 21.77 24.62
CA THR A 271 6.54 21.67 25.67
C THR A 271 5.86 23.04 25.88
N PRO A 272 4.55 23.08 26.23
CA PRO A 272 3.84 24.33 26.48
C PRO A 272 4.42 25.06 27.71
N ARG A 273 4.37 26.41 27.68
CA ARG A 273 4.46 27.24 28.89
C ARG A 273 3.10 27.30 29.57
#